data_AF-A0A2J6S173-F1
#
_entry.id   AF-A0A2J6S173-F1
#
_cell.length_a   1.000
_cell.length_b   1.000
_cell.length_c   1.000
_cell.angle_alpha   90.00
_cell.angle_beta   90.00
_cell.angle_gamma   90.00
#
_symmetry.space_group_name_H-M   'P 1'
#
loop_
_entity.id
_entity.type
_entity.pdbx_description
1 polymer ?
#
loop_
_entity_poly.entity_id
_entity_poly.type
_entity_poly.pdbx_seq_one_letter_code
_entity_poly.pdbx_strand_id
1 'polypeptide(L)'
;RIFIRTWKGHIGFAPDECKDGDLVVVLAGGTVPYVIRPVPRTEGMNDKRSFYTFVGDCYIHGIMFGEAFESPDNIEREMEEIVLV
;
A
#
# COMPACT_ATOMS: atom_id res chain seq x y z
N ARG A 1 3.36 1.84 -17.00
CA ARG A 1 2.68 0.99 -15.99
C ARG A 1 3.14 -0.45 -16.17
N ILE A 2 3.36 -1.21 -15.08
CA ILE A 2 3.72 -2.63 -15.10
C ILE A 2 2.60 -3.52 -14.54
N PHE A 3 2.52 -4.77 -15.01
CA PHE A 3 1.64 -5.78 -14.41
C PHE A 3 2.28 -6.31 -13.12
N ILE A 4 1.49 -6.37 -12.04
CA ILE A 4 1.95 -6.86 -10.74
C ILE A 4 1.03 -7.94 -10.19
N ARG A 5 1.62 -8.79 -9.34
CA ARG A 5 0.89 -9.72 -8.47
C ARG A 5 1.37 -9.53 -7.04
N THR A 6 0.44 -9.22 -6.14
CA THR A 6 0.72 -9.11 -4.70
C THR A 6 0.98 -10.48 -4.08
N TRP A 7 1.62 -10.52 -2.91
CA TRP A 7 1.83 -11.77 -2.16
C TRP A 7 0.53 -12.47 -1.75
N LYS A 8 -0.56 -11.70 -1.57
CA LYS A 8 -1.91 -12.21 -1.30
C LYS A 8 -2.61 -12.75 -2.55
N GLY A 9 -1.97 -12.71 -3.72
CA GLY A 9 -2.53 -13.22 -4.97
C GLY A 9 -3.35 -12.23 -5.79
N HIS A 10 -3.61 -11.01 -5.29
CA HIS A 10 -4.26 -9.97 -6.09
C HIS A 10 -3.39 -9.56 -7.26
N ILE A 11 -4.03 -9.25 -8.40
CA ILE A 11 -3.37 -8.84 -9.64
C ILE A 11 -3.77 -7.41 -10.00
N GLY A 12 -2.90 -6.72 -10.73
CA GLY A 12 -3.17 -5.34 -11.09
C GLY A 12 -2.07 -4.66 -11.90
N PHE A 13 -2.13 -3.33 -11.94
CA PHE A 13 -1.17 -2.48 -12.63
C PHE A 13 -0.63 -1.39 -11.69
N ALA A 14 0.68 -1.16 -11.74
CA ALA A 14 1.38 -0.19 -10.89
C ALA A 14 2.26 0.77 -11.72
N PRO A 15 2.81 1.84 -11.10
CA PRO A 15 3.83 2.69 -11.73
C PRO A 15 5.06 1.89 -12.16
N ASP A 16 5.81 2.38 -13.14
CA ASP A 16 6.96 1.66 -13.70
C ASP A 16 8.13 1.53 -12.71
N GLU A 17 8.11 2.39 -11.67
CA GLU A 17 9.07 2.43 -10.58
C GLU A 17 8.78 1.41 -9.48
N CYS A 18 7.65 0.70 -9.55
CA CYS A 18 7.25 -0.34 -8.60
C CYS A 18 8.23 -1.53 -8.67
N LYS A 19 8.60 -2.06 -7.50
CA LYS A 19 9.55 -3.17 -7.38
C LYS A 19 9.18 -4.13 -6.26
N ASP A 20 9.82 -5.29 -6.24
CA ASP A 20 9.65 -6.27 -5.18
C ASP A 20 9.96 -5.66 -3.80
N GLY A 21 9.08 -5.92 -2.84
CA GLY A 21 9.12 -5.34 -1.49
C GLY A 21 8.29 -4.06 -1.32
N ASP A 22 7.78 -3.47 -2.40
CA ASP A 22 6.78 -2.41 -2.29
C ASP A 22 5.44 -2.96 -1.77
N LEU A 23 4.71 -2.12 -1.06
CA LEU A 23 3.44 -2.45 -0.44
C LEU A 23 2.29 -1.79 -1.19
N VAL A 24 1.21 -2.54 -1.37
CA VAL A 24 -0.07 -1.99 -1.84
C VAL A 24 -0.95 -1.70 -0.64
N VAL A 25 -1.37 -0.44 -0.50
CA VAL A 25 -2.19 0.04 0.60
C VAL A 25 -3.41 0.78 0.08
N VAL A 26 -4.49 0.76 0.85
CA VAL A 26 -5.61 1.68 0.68
C VAL A 26 -5.53 2.66 1.84
N LEU A 27 -5.32 3.94 1.51
CA LEU A 27 -5.23 4.99 2.53
C LEU A 27 -6.63 5.33 3.03
N ALA A 28 -6.76 5.57 4.33
CA ALA A 28 -8.02 6.00 4.94
C ALA A 28 -8.56 7.26 4.25
N GLY A 29 -9.82 7.24 3.82
CA GLY A 29 -10.43 8.33 3.06
C GLY A 29 -10.01 8.40 1.58
N GLY A 30 -9.09 7.53 1.14
CA GLY A 30 -8.75 7.35 -0.27
C GLY A 30 -9.75 6.46 -1.00
N THR A 31 -9.91 6.69 -2.30
CA THR A 31 -10.84 5.93 -3.17
C THR A 31 -10.15 4.90 -4.06
N VAL A 32 -8.82 4.82 -4.03
CA VAL A 32 -8.01 3.93 -4.89
C VAL A 32 -6.83 3.37 -4.11
N PRO A 33 -6.23 2.23 -4.52
CA PRO A 33 -5.04 1.70 -3.89
C PRO A 33 -3.77 2.43 -4.37
N TYR A 34 -2.75 2.43 -3.51
CA TYR A 34 -1.47 3.10 -3.72
C TYR A 34 -0.32 2.14 -3.47
N VAL A 35 0.79 2.38 -4.16
CA VAL A 35 2.07 1.73 -3.92
C VAL A 35 2.91 2.63 -3.01
N ILE A 36 3.36 2.08 -1.89
CA ILE A 36 4.30 2.71 -0.97
C ILE A 36 5.52 1.82 -0.77
N ARG A 37 6.67 2.43 -0.50
CA ARG A 37 7.94 1.73 -0.33
C ARG A 37 8.47 1.93 1.08
N PRO A 38 8.73 0.85 1.85
CA PRO A 38 9.31 0.98 3.18
C PRO A 38 10.67 1.69 3.15
N VAL A 39 10.86 2.63 4.06
CA VAL A 39 12.16 3.26 4.33
C VAL A 39 12.82 2.53 5.50
N PRO A 40 14.00 1.93 5.32
CA PRO A 40 14.70 1.26 6.41
C PRO A 40 14.98 2.21 7.57
N ARG A 41 14.72 1.75 8.79
CA ARG A 41 15.19 2.46 9.99
C ARG A 41 16.71 2.49 9.99
N THR A 42 17.27 3.69 10.05
CA THR A 42 18.70 3.87 10.30
C THR A 42 18.97 3.94 11.79
N GLU A 43 20.15 3.48 12.23
CA GLU A 43 20.60 3.67 13.60
C GLU A 43 20.57 5.18 13.96
N GLY A 44 19.98 5.50 15.11
CA GLY A 44 19.81 6.88 15.58
C GLY A 44 18.43 7.52 15.33
N MET A 45 17.51 6.85 14.62
CA MET A 45 16.10 7.30 14.54
C MET A 45 15.37 7.00 15.87
N ASN A 46 15.09 8.05 16.66
CA ASN A 46 14.30 7.98 17.89
C ASN A 46 12.78 7.94 17.66
N ASP A 47 12.32 8.22 16.44
CA ASP A 47 10.91 8.11 16.10
C ASP A 47 10.51 6.63 16.08
N LYS A 48 9.35 6.26 16.65
CA LYS A 48 8.82 4.89 16.65
C LYS A 48 7.91 4.58 15.45
N ARG A 49 7.62 5.57 14.61
CA ARG A 49 6.75 5.42 13.43
C ARG A 49 7.44 4.72 12.25
N SER A 50 6.63 4.13 11.38
CA SER A 50 7.07 3.54 10.12
C SER A 50 7.06 4.60 9.03
N PHE A 51 8.17 4.73 8.29
CA PHE A 51 8.32 5.70 7.21
C PHE A 51 8.27 4.99 5.85
N TYR A 52 7.62 5.63 4.89
CA TYR A 52 7.46 5.09 3.55
C TYR A 52 7.61 6.19 2.50
N THR A 53 8.22 5.87 1.37
CA THR A 53 8.18 6.73 0.19
C THR A 53 6.92 6.43 -0.60
N PHE A 54 6.20 7.47 -1.02
CA PHE A 54 5.06 7.32 -1.92
C PHE A 54 5.56 7.03 -3.35
N VAL A 55 5.13 5.91 -3.95
CA VAL A 55 5.52 5.54 -5.32
C VAL A 55 4.47 6.00 -6.33
N GLY A 56 3.19 5.77 -6.04
CA GLY A 56 2.10 6.22 -6.92
C GLY A 56 0.80 5.46 -6.72
N ASP A 57 -0.21 5.82 -7.51
CA ASP A 57 -1.49 5.11 -7.59
C ASP A 57 -1.34 3.77 -8.33
N CYS A 58 -2.20 2.82 -8.00
CA CYS A 58 -2.28 1.55 -8.72
C CYS A 58 -3.72 1.11 -8.97
N TYR A 59 -3.88 0.24 -9.96
CA TYR A 59 -5.09 -0.53 -10.15
C TYR A 59 -4.88 -1.89 -9.52
N ILE A 60 -5.78 -2.32 -8.62
CA ILE A 60 -5.85 -3.70 -8.16
C ILE A 60 -7.25 -4.23 -8.42
N HIS A 61 -7.32 -5.37 -9.08
CA HIS A 61 -8.58 -6.01 -9.40
C HIS A 61 -9.33 -6.40 -8.12
N GLY A 62 -10.60 -5.96 -8.01
CA GLY A 62 -11.46 -6.21 -6.85
C GLY A 62 -11.09 -5.41 -5.60
N ILE A 63 -10.40 -4.27 -5.73
CA ILE A 63 -10.08 -3.36 -4.62
C ILE A 63 -10.39 -1.88 -4.95
N MET A 64 -10.18 -1.47 -6.21
CA MET A 64 -10.18 -0.05 -6.61
C MET A 64 -11.54 0.65 -6.50
N PHE A 65 -12.66 -0.05 -6.46
CA PHE A 65 -14.00 0.52 -6.43
C PHE A 65 -14.67 0.39 -5.05
N GLY A 66 -13.86 0.34 -3.99
CA GLY A 66 -14.36 0.33 -2.60
C GLY A 66 -14.55 -1.07 -2.02
N GLU A 67 -14.33 -2.12 -2.81
CA GLU A 67 -14.51 -3.51 -2.38
C GLU A 67 -13.59 -3.88 -1.20
N ALA A 68 -12.45 -3.19 -1.06
CA ALA A 68 -11.57 -3.31 0.10
C ALA A 68 -12.26 -3.01 1.44
N PHE A 69 -13.30 -2.18 1.47
CA PHE A 69 -14.03 -1.81 2.68
C PHE A 69 -15.37 -2.55 2.83
N GLU A 70 -15.82 -3.26 1.80
CA GLU A 70 -17.11 -3.97 1.81
C GLU A 70 -17.03 -5.41 2.34
N SER A 71 -15.83 -6.01 2.34
CA SER A 71 -15.65 -7.37 2.85
C SER A 71 -15.68 -7.39 4.40
N PRO A 72 -16.50 -8.25 5.03
CA PRO A 72 -16.54 -8.41 6.49
C PRO A 72 -15.15 -8.70 7.11
N ASP A 73 -14.31 -9.44 6.39
CA ASP A 73 -12.95 -9.81 6.81
C ASP A 73 -11.96 -8.62 6.77
N ASN A 74 -12.31 -7.54 6.08
CA ASN A 74 -11.48 -6.34 5.99
C ASN A 74 -11.84 -5.28 7.05
N ILE A 75 -13.01 -5.38 7.69
CA ILE A 75 -13.49 -4.44 8.72
C ILE A 75 -12.76 -4.67 10.06
N GLU A 76 -12.21 -5.87 10.28
CA GLU A 76 -11.41 -6.20 11.48
C GLU A 76 -9.93 -5.82 11.35
N ARG A 77 -9.50 -5.17 10.27
CA ARG A 77 -8.09 -4.80 10.08
C ARG A 77 -7.76 -3.57 10.92
N GLU A 78 -6.81 -3.72 11.85
CA GLU A 78 -6.21 -2.59 12.56
C GLU A 78 -5.61 -1.61 11.55
N MET A 79 -5.95 -0.33 11.69
CA MET A 79 -5.38 0.73 10.88
C MET A 79 -3.97 1.05 11.40
N GLU A 80 -2.97 0.98 10.51
CA GLU A 80 -1.60 1.39 10.84
C GLU A 80 -1.39 2.87 10.49
N GLU A 81 -0.85 3.64 11.44
CA GLU A 81 -0.38 4.99 11.17
C GLU A 81 0.97 4.93 10.43
N ILE A 82 1.02 5.55 9.26
CA ILE A 82 2.24 5.62 8.43
C ILE A 82 2.63 7.06 8.14
N VAL A 83 3.93 7.31 7.99
CA VAL A 83 4.45 8.61 7.57
C VAL A 83 4.98 8.49 6.14
N LEU A 84 4.42 9.29 5.23
CA LEU A 84 4.93 9.41 3.86
C LEU A 84 6.02 10.49 3.82
N VAL A 85 7.18 10.16 3.23
CA VAL A 85 8.34 11.05 3.07
C VAL A 85 8.74 11.22 1.61
#